data_AF-A0A9E3L956-F1
#
_entry.id   AF-A0A9E3L956-F1
#
_cell.length_a   1.000
_cell.length_b   1.000
_cell.length_c   1.000
_cell.angle_alpha   90.00
_cell.angle_beta   90.00
_cell.angle_gamma   90.00
#
_symmetry.space_group_name_H-M   'P 1'
#
loop_
_entity.id
_entity.type
_entity.pdbx_description
1 polymer ?
#
loop_
_entity_poly.entity_id
_entity_poly.type
_entity_poly.pdbx_seq_one_letter_code
_entity_poly.pdbx_strand_id
1 'polypeptide(L)'
;MSFFQSILAAVADPNHAGNSGDLQRWAGIANLLPGLQGAEQQLQPILNVLGGHVKDALNEQQQSQGTAAVQQSVTDLAQGGATVPDLQDFFGADRFNQIVAELTRRTGLSESTLLGMLPMLLPVVMRLLATGNHVQDPQAPNPVLGQFLNAGQGGGALLSEAFQLASQFLSRPR
;
A
#
# COMPACT_ATOMS: atom_id res chain seq x y z
N MET A 1 -16.27 10.11 -0.78
CA MET A 1 -15.27 10.18 0.29
C MET A 1 -13.92 9.85 -0.30
N SER A 2 -12.85 10.58 0.06
CA SER A 2 -11.48 10.25 -0.39
C SER A 2 -10.98 8.97 0.29
N PHE A 3 -10.03 8.26 -0.32
CA PHE A 3 -9.40 7.07 0.26
C PHE A 3 -8.75 7.39 1.61
N PHE A 4 -8.12 8.55 1.72
CA PHE A 4 -7.54 9.00 2.98
C PHE A 4 -8.59 9.22 4.08
N GLN A 5 -9.78 9.71 3.74
CA GLN A 5 -10.86 9.89 4.72
C GLN A 5 -11.35 8.55 5.28
N SER A 6 -11.42 7.51 4.44
CA SER A 6 -11.78 6.17 4.90
C SER A 6 -10.72 5.58 5.82
N ILE A 7 -9.44 5.84 5.55
CA ILE A 7 -8.35 5.47 6.46
C ILE A 7 -8.50 6.22 7.78
N LEU A 8 -8.74 7.54 7.76
CA LEU A 8 -8.95 8.32 8.97
C LEU A 8 -10.16 7.82 9.78
N ALA A 9 -11.26 7.49 9.11
CA ALA A 9 -12.45 6.93 9.75
C ALA A 9 -12.15 5.56 10.37
N ALA A 10 -11.40 4.71 9.67
CA ALA A 10 -10.97 3.42 10.20
C ALA A 10 -10.04 3.57 11.40
N VAL A 11 -9.06 4.47 11.34
CA VAL A 11 -8.13 4.74 12.45
C VAL A 11 -8.81 5.40 13.66
N ALA A 12 -9.86 6.19 13.42
CA ALA A 12 -10.65 6.80 14.49
C ALA A 12 -11.65 5.83 15.13
N ASP A 13 -11.92 4.68 14.50
CA ASP A 13 -12.89 3.70 14.96
C ASP A 13 -12.19 2.57 15.74
N PRO A 14 -12.51 2.37 17.03
CA PRO A 14 -11.90 1.34 17.85
C PRO A 14 -12.26 -0.10 17.41
N ASN A 15 -13.27 -0.28 16.56
CA ASN A 15 -13.66 -1.59 16.03
C ASN A 15 -12.77 -2.02 14.84
N HIS A 16 -11.98 -1.11 14.29
CA HIS A 16 -11.08 -1.37 13.18
C HIS A 16 -9.63 -1.54 13.64
N ALA A 17 -8.82 -2.27 12.87
CA ALA A 17 -7.44 -2.60 13.19
C ALA A 17 -6.46 -1.43 13.01
N GLY A 18 -6.90 -0.36 12.35
CA GLY A 18 -6.10 0.84 12.12
C GLY A 18 -5.83 1.63 13.39
N ASN A 19 -4.60 2.12 13.53
CA ASN A 19 -4.23 3.04 14.61
C ASN A 19 -3.45 4.26 14.09
N SER A 20 -3.31 5.27 14.95
CA SER A 20 -2.57 6.50 14.60
C SER A 20 -1.10 6.25 14.24
N GLY A 21 -0.50 5.15 14.72
CA GLY A 21 0.85 4.73 14.35
C GLY A 21 0.96 4.26 12.90
N ASP A 22 -0.08 3.64 12.34
CA ASP A 22 -0.09 3.25 10.92
C ASP A 22 -0.07 4.49 10.00
N LEU A 23 -0.81 5.54 10.37
CA LEU A 23 -0.76 6.84 9.68
C LEU A 23 0.61 7.52 9.77
N GLN A 24 1.23 7.50 10.95
CA GLN A 24 2.57 8.05 11.15
C GLN A 24 3.62 7.29 10.32
N ARG A 25 3.54 5.96 10.29
CA ARG A 25 4.43 5.12 9.49
C ARG A 25 4.22 5.34 7.99
N TRP A 26 2.97 5.52 7.57
CA TRP A 26 2.62 5.82 6.18
C TRP A 26 3.18 7.18 5.72
N ALA A 27 2.93 8.25 6.47
CA ALA A 27 3.49 9.56 6.19
C ALA A 27 5.03 9.58 6.29
N GLY A 28 5.59 8.73 7.15
CA GLY A 28 7.03 8.54 7.32
C GLY A 28 7.69 7.59 6.32
N ILE A 29 6.97 7.04 5.34
CA ILE A 29 7.52 6.05 4.41
C ILE A 29 8.69 6.61 3.57
N ALA A 30 8.66 7.92 3.29
CA ALA A 30 9.76 8.67 2.68
C ALA A 30 11.05 8.61 3.52
N ASN A 31 10.92 8.66 4.85
CA ASN A 31 12.05 8.60 5.77
C ASN A 31 12.58 7.17 5.96
N LEU A 32 11.77 6.15 5.67
CA LEU A 32 12.15 4.74 5.75
C LEU A 32 13.03 4.28 4.57
N LEU A 33 13.16 5.10 3.54
CA LEU A 33 13.89 4.79 2.32
C LEU A 33 15.23 5.53 2.27
N PRO A 34 16.31 4.95 2.83
CA PRO A 34 17.63 5.58 2.84
C PRO A 34 18.13 5.78 1.40
N GLY A 35 18.54 7.01 1.08
CA GLY A 35 19.15 7.35 -0.22
C GLY A 35 18.24 7.99 -1.26
N LEU A 36 16.94 8.16 -0.99
CA LEU A 36 16.06 8.96 -1.85
C LEU A 36 16.18 10.45 -1.51
N GLN A 37 17.02 11.20 -2.23
CA GLN A 37 16.99 12.66 -2.19
C GLN A 37 15.68 13.14 -2.84
N GLY A 38 14.83 13.83 -2.08
CA GLY A 38 13.48 14.18 -2.56
C GLY A 38 12.54 12.98 -2.59
N ALA A 39 12.61 12.11 -1.58
CA ALA A 39 11.82 10.89 -1.45
C ALA A 39 10.33 11.06 -1.78
N GLU A 40 9.68 12.18 -1.45
CA GLU A 40 8.29 12.44 -1.81
C GLU A 40 8.04 12.50 -3.33
N GLN A 41 8.98 13.06 -4.10
CA GLN A 41 8.88 13.16 -5.57
C GLN A 41 9.16 11.82 -6.24
N GLN A 42 10.08 11.03 -5.69
CA GLN A 42 10.41 9.70 -6.20
C GLN A 42 9.42 8.62 -5.74
N LEU A 43 8.78 8.79 -4.58
CA LEU A 43 7.77 7.88 -4.06
C LEU A 43 6.47 7.92 -4.83
N GLN A 44 6.05 9.08 -5.34
CA GLN A 44 4.81 9.20 -6.11
C GLN A 44 4.73 8.21 -7.28
N PRO A 45 5.71 8.17 -8.21
CA PRO A 45 5.68 7.17 -9.28
C PRO A 45 5.83 5.75 -8.74
N ILE A 46 6.55 5.53 -7.64
CA ILE A 46 6.68 4.21 -7.02
C ILE A 46 5.33 3.69 -6.53
N LEU A 47 4.65 4.49 -5.70
CA LEU A 47 3.33 4.20 -5.17
C LEU A 47 2.30 4.08 -6.29
N ASN A 48 2.43 4.88 -7.35
CA ASN A 48 1.49 4.85 -8.47
C ASN A 48 1.56 3.51 -9.24
N VAL A 49 2.78 3.07 -9.59
CA VAL A 49 2.99 1.78 -10.25
C VAL A 49 2.64 0.64 -9.29
N LEU A 50 3.24 0.62 -8.10
CA LEU A 50 3.06 -0.46 -7.12
C LEU A 50 1.60 -0.61 -6.72
N GLY A 51 0.92 0.48 -6.38
CA GLY A 51 -0.49 0.44 -5.99
C GLY A 51 -1.42 0.03 -7.13
N GLY A 52 -1.07 0.32 -8.39
CA GLY A 52 -1.78 -0.20 -9.56
C GLY A 52 -1.71 -1.73 -9.59
N HIS A 53 -0.49 -2.27 -9.60
CA HIS A 53 -0.28 -3.72 -9.65
C HIS A 53 -0.81 -4.46 -8.42
N VAL A 54 -0.71 -3.86 -7.22
CA VAL A 54 -1.31 -4.39 -5.99
C VAL A 54 -2.82 -4.53 -6.15
N LYS A 55 -3.48 -3.48 -6.66
CA LYS A 55 -4.91 -3.51 -6.92
C LYS A 55 -5.30 -4.60 -7.91
N ASP A 56 -4.56 -4.71 -9.02
CA ASP A 56 -4.81 -5.76 -10.02
C ASP A 56 -4.66 -7.16 -9.42
N ALA A 57 -3.55 -7.42 -8.70
CA ALA A 57 -3.31 -8.70 -8.04
C ALA A 57 -4.40 -9.05 -7.01
N LEU A 58 -4.80 -8.08 -6.18
CA LEU A 58 -5.87 -8.28 -5.20
C LEU A 58 -7.24 -8.46 -5.87
N ASN A 59 -7.53 -7.77 -6.99
CA ASN A 59 -8.76 -7.97 -7.75
C ASN A 59 -8.80 -9.36 -8.43
N GLU A 60 -7.70 -9.79 -9.04
CA GLU A 60 -7.58 -11.13 -9.63
C GLU A 60 -7.77 -12.21 -8.56
N GLN A 61 -7.18 -12.01 -7.38
CA GLN A 61 -7.37 -12.89 -6.24
C GLN A 61 -8.81 -12.85 -5.72
N GLN A 62 -9.46 -11.68 -5.69
CA GLN A 62 -10.87 -11.56 -5.31
C GLN A 62 -11.77 -12.34 -6.25
N GLN A 63 -11.52 -12.26 -7.56
CA GLN A 63 -12.30 -12.95 -8.58
C GLN A 63 -12.08 -14.46 -8.55
N SER A 64 -10.87 -14.91 -8.22
CA SER A 64 -10.50 -16.33 -8.23
C SER A 64 -10.82 -17.05 -6.91
N GLN A 65 -10.57 -16.40 -5.77
CA GLN A 65 -10.62 -17.00 -4.43
C GLN A 65 -11.65 -16.35 -3.48
N GLY A 66 -12.24 -15.21 -3.89
CA GLY A 66 -13.21 -14.48 -3.09
C GLY A 66 -12.59 -13.46 -2.13
N THR A 67 -13.44 -12.62 -1.53
CA THR A 67 -13.03 -11.50 -0.67
C THR A 67 -12.28 -11.94 0.59
N ALA A 68 -12.63 -13.11 1.16
CA ALA A 68 -11.96 -13.62 2.37
C ALA A 68 -10.47 -13.89 2.13
N ALA A 69 -10.12 -14.47 0.98
CA ALA A 69 -8.73 -14.71 0.62
C ALA A 69 -7.94 -13.40 0.49
N VAL A 70 -8.54 -12.37 -0.13
CA VAL A 70 -7.91 -11.04 -0.29
C VAL A 70 -7.64 -10.40 1.06
N GLN A 71 -8.61 -10.42 1.97
CA GLN A 71 -8.43 -9.89 3.33
C GLN A 71 -7.32 -10.61 4.07
N GLN A 72 -7.23 -11.94 3.90
CA GLN A 72 -6.18 -12.74 4.51
C GLN A 72 -4.80 -12.38 3.95
N SER A 73 -4.63 -12.32 2.63
CA SER A 73 -3.37 -11.89 2.02
C SER A 73 -2.95 -10.48 2.40
N VAL A 74 -3.89 -9.53 2.47
CA VAL A 74 -3.62 -8.18 2.97
C VAL A 74 -3.14 -8.23 4.41
N THR A 75 -3.74 -9.06 5.25
CA THR A 75 -3.37 -9.22 6.66
C THR A 75 -2.00 -9.88 6.82
N ASP A 76 -1.72 -10.95 6.08
CA ASP A 76 -0.41 -11.64 6.08
C ASP A 76 0.71 -10.72 5.58
N LEU A 77 0.52 -10.06 4.44
CA LEU A 77 1.52 -9.14 3.89
C LEU A 77 1.70 -7.89 4.75
N ALA A 78 0.67 -7.46 5.50
CA ALA A 78 0.75 -6.34 6.45
C ALA A 78 1.57 -6.65 7.71
N GLN A 79 1.86 -7.93 8.00
CA GLN A 79 2.74 -8.29 9.13
C GLN A 79 4.21 -8.01 8.82
N GLY A 80 4.56 -7.82 7.54
CA GLY A 80 5.92 -7.61 7.08
C GLY A 80 6.71 -8.91 6.96
N GLY A 81 8.01 -8.79 6.64
CA GLY A 81 8.88 -9.94 6.42
C GLY A 81 8.84 -10.52 5.00
N ALA A 82 8.04 -9.93 4.09
CA ALA A 82 8.04 -10.31 2.68
C ALA A 82 9.42 -10.11 2.06
N THR A 83 9.94 -11.15 1.42
CA THR A 83 11.19 -11.13 0.67
C THR A 83 10.91 -10.88 -0.82
N VAL A 84 11.94 -10.55 -1.60
CA VAL A 84 11.80 -10.41 -3.07
C VAL A 84 11.16 -11.64 -3.71
N PRO A 85 11.55 -12.89 -3.35
CA PRO A 85 10.84 -14.09 -3.79
C PRO A 85 9.34 -14.09 -3.48
N ASP A 86 8.92 -13.67 -2.28
CA ASP A 86 7.49 -13.62 -1.91
C ASP A 86 6.72 -12.61 -2.77
N LEU A 87 7.35 -11.49 -3.11
CA LEU A 87 6.78 -10.50 -4.03
C LEU A 87 6.64 -11.06 -5.45
N GLN A 88 7.64 -11.81 -5.92
CA GLN A 88 7.61 -12.46 -7.22
C GLN A 88 6.53 -13.54 -7.28
N ASP A 89 6.29 -14.27 -6.19
CA ASP A 89 5.19 -15.24 -6.11
C ASP A 89 3.82 -14.53 -6.11
N PHE A 90 3.68 -13.48 -5.30
CA PHE A 90 2.42 -12.71 -5.19
C PHE A 90 2.02 -12.00 -6.49
N PHE A 91 2.96 -11.31 -7.15
CA PHE A 91 2.68 -10.60 -8.40
C PHE A 91 2.80 -11.50 -9.64
N GLY A 92 3.54 -12.61 -9.55
CA GLY A 92 4.08 -13.34 -10.68
C GLY A 92 5.43 -12.76 -11.14
N ALA A 93 6.39 -13.64 -11.43
CA ALA A 93 7.77 -13.25 -11.77
C ALA A 93 7.85 -12.29 -12.96
N ASP A 94 7.06 -12.52 -14.02
CA ASP A 94 6.99 -11.63 -15.18
C ASP A 94 6.46 -10.23 -14.82
N ARG A 95 5.38 -10.16 -14.04
CA ARG A 95 4.78 -8.89 -13.62
C ARG A 95 5.71 -8.14 -12.67
N PHE A 96 6.38 -8.85 -11.76
CA PHE A 96 7.36 -8.26 -10.87
C PHE A 96 8.53 -7.63 -11.63
N ASN A 97 9.07 -8.31 -12.64
CA ASN A 97 10.12 -7.75 -13.50
C ASN A 97 9.63 -6.52 -14.28
N GLN A 98 8.38 -6.53 -14.75
CA GLN A 98 7.78 -5.34 -15.39
C GLN A 98 7.64 -4.16 -14.43
N ILE A 99 7.20 -4.41 -13.19
CA ILE A 99 7.13 -3.40 -12.13
C ILE A 99 8.51 -2.76 -11.93
N VAL A 100 9.54 -3.57 -11.72
CA VAL A 100 10.90 -3.08 -11.50
C VAL A 100 11.40 -2.26 -12.70
N ALA A 101 11.20 -2.75 -13.93
CA ALA A 101 11.61 -2.04 -15.14
C ALA A 101 10.88 -0.70 -15.34
N GLU A 102 9.57 -0.66 -15.09
CA GLU A 102 8.75 0.56 -15.15
C GLU A 102 9.21 1.57 -14.09
N LEU A 103 9.46 1.10 -12.87
CA LEU A 103 9.95 1.92 -11.77
C LEU A 103 11.33 2.50 -12.06
N THR A 104 12.27 1.69 -12.58
CA THR A 104 13.60 2.16 -13.00
C THR A 104 13.47 3.27 -14.04
N ARG A 105 12.58 3.12 -15.03
CA ARG A 105 12.34 4.16 -16.04
C ARG A 105 11.74 5.43 -15.48
N ARG A 106 10.78 5.34 -14.55
CA ARG A 106 10.08 6.51 -13.98
C ARG A 106 10.88 7.25 -12.91
N THR A 107 11.64 6.53 -12.11
CA THR A 107 12.36 7.07 -10.95
C THR A 107 13.83 7.35 -11.26
N GLY A 108 14.40 6.70 -12.28
CA GLY A 108 15.83 6.71 -12.55
C GLY A 108 16.66 5.86 -11.57
N LEU A 109 16.01 5.12 -10.67
CA LEU A 109 16.69 4.28 -9.67
C LEU A 109 17.15 2.96 -10.28
N SER A 110 18.28 2.46 -9.79
CA SER A 110 18.77 1.13 -10.17
C SER A 110 17.83 0.03 -9.69
N GLU A 111 17.75 -1.06 -10.45
CA GLU A 111 16.96 -2.24 -10.07
C GLU A 111 17.36 -2.75 -8.68
N SER A 112 18.66 -2.77 -8.38
CA SER A 112 19.19 -3.17 -7.07
C SER A 112 18.63 -2.32 -5.92
N THR A 113 18.50 -1.01 -6.13
CA THR A 113 17.87 -0.10 -5.17
C THR A 113 16.40 -0.46 -4.99
N LEU A 114 15.66 -0.61 -6.09
CA LEU A 114 14.22 -0.93 -6.04
C LEU A 114 13.94 -2.29 -5.38
N LEU A 115 14.74 -3.31 -5.69
CA LEU A 115 14.64 -4.64 -5.09
C LEU A 115 14.88 -4.61 -3.58
N GLY A 116 15.71 -3.69 -3.09
CA GLY A 116 15.87 -3.46 -1.64
C GLY A 116 14.69 -2.73 -1.01
N MET A 117 14.01 -1.86 -1.76
CA MET A 117 12.94 -0.99 -1.26
C MET A 117 11.55 -1.62 -1.29
N LEU A 118 11.21 -2.32 -2.37
CA LEU A 118 9.91 -2.95 -2.59
C LEU A 118 9.44 -3.83 -1.40
N PRO A 119 10.27 -4.73 -0.84
CA PRO A 119 9.87 -5.54 0.31
C PRO A 119 9.65 -4.72 1.59
N MET A 120 10.20 -3.52 1.69
CA MET A 120 9.89 -2.59 2.80
C MET A 120 8.61 -1.79 2.53
N LEU A 121 8.32 -1.48 1.27
CA LEU A 121 7.16 -0.67 0.86
C LEU A 121 5.86 -1.46 0.86
N LEU A 122 5.88 -2.70 0.35
CA LEU A 122 4.66 -3.50 0.22
C LEU A 122 3.95 -3.70 1.56
N PRO A 123 4.64 -4.09 2.66
CA PRO A 123 3.97 -4.26 3.95
C PRO A 123 3.32 -2.99 4.46
N VAL A 124 3.90 -1.81 4.21
CA VAL A 124 3.30 -0.54 4.65
C VAL A 124 2.00 -0.25 3.89
N VAL A 125 1.99 -0.51 2.57
CA VAL A 125 0.77 -0.40 1.76
C VAL A 125 -0.29 -1.39 2.24
N MET A 126 0.10 -2.64 2.49
CA MET A 126 -0.80 -3.68 2.97
C MET A 126 -1.35 -3.37 4.35
N ARG A 127 -0.50 -2.84 5.25
CA ARG A 127 -0.90 -2.36 6.57
C ARG A 127 -1.93 -1.25 6.46
N LEU A 128 -1.74 -0.32 5.54
CA LEU A 128 -2.69 0.76 5.27
C LEU A 128 -4.05 0.19 4.83
N LEU A 129 -4.06 -0.80 3.94
CA LEU A 129 -5.30 -1.47 3.50
C LEU A 129 -5.95 -2.28 4.64
N ALA A 130 -5.13 -2.90 5.50
CA ALA A 130 -5.57 -3.63 6.68
C ALA A 130 -6.16 -2.73 7.77
N THR A 131 -5.96 -1.41 7.73
CA THR A 131 -6.51 -0.49 8.74
C THR A 131 -8.03 -0.57 8.83
N GLY A 132 -8.73 -0.82 7.73
CA GLY A 132 -10.18 -1.00 7.70
C GLY A 132 -10.65 -2.41 8.08
N ASN A 133 -9.77 -3.37 8.42
CA ASN A 133 -10.22 -4.66 8.91
C ASN A 133 -10.88 -4.51 10.27
N HIS A 134 -11.96 -5.25 10.51
CA HIS A 134 -12.56 -5.34 11.83
C HIS A 134 -11.72 -6.20 12.76
N VAL A 135 -11.52 -5.73 14.00
CA VAL A 135 -10.73 -6.44 15.02
C VAL A 135 -11.45 -7.69 15.54
N GLN A 136 -12.78 -7.61 15.65
CA GLN A 136 -13.60 -8.67 16.23
C GLN A 136 -14.19 -9.63 15.18
N ASP A 137 -14.38 -9.14 13.95
CA ASP A 137 -14.99 -9.89 12.86
C ASP A 137 -14.08 -9.82 11.62
N PRO A 138 -13.21 -10.82 11.41
CA PRO A 138 -12.33 -10.87 10.24
C PRO A 138 -13.07 -10.99 8.90
N GLN A 139 -14.35 -11.39 8.90
CA GLN A 139 -15.16 -11.53 7.69
C GLN A 139 -15.97 -10.27 7.36
N ALA A 140 -16.04 -9.31 8.30
CA ALA A 140 -16.73 -8.07 8.08
C ALA A 140 -16.12 -7.26 6.92
N PRO A 141 -16.93 -6.44 6.23
CA PRO A 141 -16.47 -5.67 5.10
C PRO A 141 -15.41 -4.64 5.54
N ASN A 142 -14.27 -4.65 4.86
CA ASN A 142 -13.21 -3.66 5.06
C ASN A 142 -13.47 -2.46 4.13
N PRO A 143 -13.86 -1.28 4.65
CA PRO A 143 -14.19 -0.13 3.83
C PRO A 143 -12.97 0.45 3.09
N VAL A 144 -11.77 0.34 3.66
CA VAL A 144 -10.52 0.83 3.06
C VAL A 144 -10.12 -0.03 1.87
N LEU A 145 -10.07 -1.35 2.06
CA LEU A 145 -9.81 -2.32 0.99
C LEU A 145 -10.91 -2.24 -0.08
N GLY A 146 -12.18 -2.20 0.32
CA GLY A 146 -13.30 -2.10 -0.61
C GLY A 146 -13.21 -0.86 -1.48
N GLN A 147 -12.84 0.29 -0.92
CA GLN A 147 -12.63 1.51 -1.70
C GLN A 147 -11.40 1.42 -2.62
N PHE A 148 -10.32 0.78 -2.16
CA PHE A 148 -9.12 0.58 -2.96
C PHE A 148 -9.38 -0.28 -4.20
N LEU A 149 -10.12 -1.39 -4.03
CA LEU A 149 -10.48 -2.29 -5.13
C LEU A 149 -11.51 -1.66 -6.08
N ASN A 150 -12.53 -0.99 -5.54
CA ASN A 150 -13.62 -0.40 -6.33
C ASN A 150 -13.31 0.97 -6.95
N ALA A 151 -12.18 1.59 -6.63
CA ALA A 151 -11.87 2.92 -7.18
C ALA A 151 -11.77 2.87 -8.71
N GLY A 152 -12.45 3.77 -9.41
CA GLY A 152 -12.30 3.91 -10.86
C GLY A 152 -10.91 4.42 -11.28
N GLN A 153 -10.23 5.14 -10.38
CA GLN A 153 -8.83 5.54 -10.52
C GLN A 153 -7.88 4.41 -10.08
N GLY A 154 -6.69 4.34 -10.68
CA GLY A 154 -5.70 3.31 -10.37
C GLY A 154 -5.34 3.27 -8.89
N GLY A 155 -5.12 2.08 -8.32
CA GLY A 155 -4.86 1.92 -6.88
C GLY A 155 -3.67 2.75 -6.40
N GLY A 156 -2.67 2.94 -7.25
CA GLY A 156 -1.53 3.78 -6.94
C GLY A 156 -1.80 5.27 -6.88
N ALA A 157 -2.79 5.79 -7.62
CA ALA A 157 -3.22 7.18 -7.48
C ALA A 157 -3.80 7.44 -6.08
N LEU A 158 -4.60 6.50 -5.56
CA LEU A 158 -5.14 6.58 -4.20
C LEU A 158 -4.04 6.60 -3.14
N LEU A 159 -3.03 5.74 -3.29
CA LEU A 159 -1.89 5.72 -2.38
C LEU A 159 -1.13 7.04 -2.46
N SER A 160 -0.82 7.52 -3.66
CA SER A 160 -0.10 8.80 -3.81
C SER A 160 -0.87 9.98 -3.18
N GLU A 161 -2.20 10.04 -3.36
CA GLU A 161 -3.06 11.07 -2.74
C GLU A 161 -3.08 10.92 -1.21
N ALA A 162 -3.28 9.70 -0.69
CA ALA A 162 -3.28 9.46 0.74
C ALA A 162 -1.94 9.76 1.39
N PHE A 163 -0.83 9.50 0.70
CA PHE A 163 0.51 9.86 1.18
C PHE A 163 0.66 11.38 1.27
N GLN A 164 0.28 12.13 0.23
CA GLN A 164 0.34 13.59 0.24
C GLN A 164 -0.54 14.19 1.35
N LEU A 165 -1.75 13.66 1.53
CA LEU A 165 -2.67 14.11 2.58
C LEU A 165 -2.14 13.75 3.98
N ALA A 166 -1.56 12.56 4.16
CA ALA A 166 -0.95 12.16 5.43
C ALA A 166 0.27 13.02 5.78
N SER A 167 1.13 13.31 4.79
CA SER A 167 2.26 14.25 4.93
C SER A 167 1.75 15.62 5.38
N GLN A 168 0.80 16.22 4.65
CA GLN A 168 0.20 17.52 5.01
C GLN A 168 -0.48 17.51 6.39
N PHE A 169 -1.14 16.41 6.76
CA PHE A 169 -1.81 16.28 8.05
C PHE A 169 -0.81 16.29 9.22
N LEU A 170 0.36 15.68 9.05
CA LEU A 170 1.42 15.68 10.08
C LEU A 170 2.32 16.92 10.03
N SER A 171 2.51 17.51 8.85
CA SER A 171 3.31 18.73 8.67
C SER A 171 2.61 19.99 9.17
N ARG A 172 1.28 19.97 9.35
CA ARG A 172 0.56 21.08 9.99
C ARG A 172 0.94 21.15 11.48
N PRO A 173 1.63 22.21 11.93
CA PRO A 173 1.83 22.43 13.36
C PRO A 173 0.46 22.61 14.01
N ARG A 174 0.24 21.95 15.15
CA ARG A 174 -0.90 22.24 16.04
C ARG A 174 -0.73 23.60 16.69
#